data_AF-A0A835R6U2-F1
#
_entry.id   AF-A0A835R6U2-F1
#
_cell.length_a   1.000
_cell.length_b   1.000
_cell.length_c   1.000
_cell.angle_alpha   90.00
_cell.angle_beta   90.00
_cell.angle_gamma   90.00
#
_symmetry.space_group_name_H-M   'P 1'
#
loop_
_entity.id
_entity.type
_entity.pdbx_description
1 polymer ?
#
loop_
_entity_poly.entity_id
_entity_poly.type
_entity_poly.pdbx_seq_one_letter_code
_entity_poly.pdbx_strand_id
1 'polypeptide(L)'
;MSIAVEPNFHVLAVDDSRMDRKLIERLLKNSSYDVTAVDSVSKALEFLGLLEDGTTATSSDRPVVAVNLIITDYSMPGMTGYDLLKKIKESALLKDIPVVIMSSENVPSRINRCLEEGADEFFLKPVKLSDVKRLRPHILKGKSIDSNPYSRKKGNPVLSYCPCGLGLWFSF
;
A
#
# COMPACT_ATOMS: atom_id res chain seq x y z
N MET A 1 -23.79 -26.57 -1.91
CA MET A 1 -22.83 -25.65 -2.53
C MET A 1 -22.21 -24.80 -1.44
N SER A 2 -20.95 -25.06 -1.10
CA SER A 2 -20.17 -24.20 -0.20
C SER A 2 -19.91 -22.88 -0.91
N ILE A 3 -20.59 -21.81 -0.49
CA ILE A 3 -20.22 -20.46 -0.85
C ILE A 3 -18.89 -20.22 -0.14
N ALA A 4 -17.78 -20.34 -0.86
CA ALA A 4 -16.52 -19.78 -0.37
C ALA A 4 -16.79 -18.29 -0.21
N VAL A 5 -16.88 -17.83 1.04
CA VAL A 5 -16.89 -16.41 1.36
C VAL A 5 -15.50 -15.93 1.00
N GLU A 6 -15.33 -15.43 -0.23
CA GLU A 6 -14.12 -14.73 -0.62
C GLU A 6 -13.90 -13.63 0.42
N PRO A 7 -12.71 -13.53 1.04
CA PRO A 7 -12.47 -12.50 2.03
C PRO A 7 -12.59 -11.15 1.34
N ASN A 8 -13.60 -10.36 1.72
CA ASN A 8 -13.71 -8.98 1.25
C ASN A 8 -12.44 -8.22 1.68
N PHE A 9 -11.73 -7.67 0.71
CA PHE A 9 -10.56 -6.86 1.00
C PHE A 9 -11.01 -5.45 1.34
N HIS A 10 -10.46 -4.92 2.43
CA HIS A 10 -10.78 -3.59 2.91
C HIS A 10 -9.79 -2.56 2.37
N VAL A 11 -10.30 -1.52 1.73
CA VAL A 11 -9.54 -0.42 1.14
C VAL A 11 -9.86 0.88 1.87
N LEU A 12 -8.81 1.57 2.33
CA LEU A 12 -8.93 2.92 2.86
C LEU A 12 -8.72 3.92 1.72
N ALA A 13 -9.77 4.67 1.37
CA ALA A 13 -9.73 5.72 0.36
C ALA A 13 -9.65 7.11 1.03
N VAL A 14 -8.65 7.90 0.66
CA VAL A 14 -8.37 9.22 1.26
C VAL A 14 -8.40 10.27 0.17
N ASP A 15 -9.38 11.17 0.20
CA ASP A 15 -9.54 12.20 -0.82
C ASP A 15 -10.40 13.37 -0.30
N ASP A 16 -9.90 14.60 -0.39
CA ASP A 16 -10.58 15.81 0.08
C ASP A 16 -11.71 16.24 -0.88
N SER A 17 -11.62 15.87 -2.16
CA SER A 17 -12.67 16.11 -3.14
C SER A 17 -13.82 15.13 -2.93
N ARG A 18 -14.97 15.65 -2.48
CA ARG A 18 -16.21 14.86 -2.31
C ARG A 18 -16.61 14.08 -3.57
N MET A 19 -16.33 14.64 -4.75
CA MET A 19 -16.69 14.01 -6.03
C MET A 19 -15.76 12.84 -6.36
N ASP A 20 -14.45 13.05 -6.21
CA ASP A 20 -13.45 12.01 -6.46
C ASP A 20 -13.59 10.88 -5.45
N ARG A 21 -13.79 11.22 -4.17
CA ARG A 21 -14.04 10.25 -3.10
C ARG A 21 -15.25 9.37 -3.40
N LYS A 22 -16.36 9.95 -3.87
CA LYS A 22 -17.57 9.18 -4.26
C LYS A 22 -17.32 8.31 -5.48
N LEU A 23 -16.53 8.80 -6.45
CA LEU A 23 -16.18 8.03 -7.64
C LEU A 23 -15.35 6.79 -7.25
N ILE A 24 -14.27 6.98 -6.49
CA ILE A 24 -13.39 5.88 -6.11
C ILE A 24 -14.10 4.88 -5.21
N GLU A 25 -14.93 5.34 -4.26
CA GLU A 25 -15.74 4.48 -3.41
C GLU A 25 -16.69 3.59 -4.23
N ARG A 26 -17.36 4.15 -5.24
CA ARG A 26 -18.23 3.37 -6.13
C ARG A 26 -17.44 2.36 -6.96
N LEU A 27 -16.31 2.76 -7.55
CA LEU A 27 -15.50 1.86 -8.38
C LEU A 27 -14.96 0.66 -7.59
N LEU A 28 -14.51 0.92 -6.36
CA LEU A 28 -14.03 -0.11 -5.45
C LEU A 28 -15.15 -1.03 -4.96
N LYS A 29 -16.29 -0.47 -4.53
CA LYS A 29 -17.47 -1.28 -4.12
C LYS A 29 -18.00 -2.15 -5.25
N ASN A 30 -18.04 -1.62 -6.48
CA ASN A 30 -18.42 -2.39 -7.67
C ASN A 30 -17.43 -3.51 -8.02
N SER A 31 -16.23 -3.47 -7.44
CA SER A 31 -15.19 -4.50 -7.59
C SER A 31 -15.11 -5.41 -6.35
N SER A 32 -16.15 -5.43 -5.51
CA SER A 32 -16.28 -6.25 -4.31
C SER A 32 -15.24 -5.96 -3.22
N TYR A 33 -14.82 -4.70 -3.12
CA TYR A 33 -14.01 -4.21 -2.00
C TYR A 33 -14.89 -3.57 -0.93
N ASP A 34 -14.57 -3.82 0.33
CA ASP A 34 -15.07 -3.00 1.42
C ASP A 34 -14.27 -1.70 1.45
N VAL A 35 -14.93 -0.56 1.63
CA VAL A 35 -14.28 0.74 1.50
C VAL A 35 -14.61 1.62 2.68
N THR A 36 -13.57 2.10 3.36
CA THR A 36 -13.67 3.25 4.27
C THR A 36 -13.14 4.47 3.54
N ALA A 37 -13.95 5.52 3.43
CA ALA A 37 -13.58 6.73 2.72
C ALA A 37 -13.49 7.93 3.69
N VAL A 38 -12.35 8.63 3.70
CA VAL A 38 -12.07 9.80 4.55
C VAL A 38 -11.67 11.02 3.71
N ASP A 39 -11.85 12.24 4.23
CA ASP A 39 -11.53 13.51 3.52
C ASP A 39 -10.10 14.02 3.69
N SER A 40 -9.34 13.45 4.61
CA SER A 40 -8.10 14.08 5.04
C SER A 40 -7.11 13.05 5.55
N VAL A 41 -5.83 13.37 5.39
CA VAL A 41 -4.73 12.56 5.95
C VAL A 41 -4.86 12.40 7.45
N SER A 42 -5.26 13.44 8.18
CA SER A 42 -5.42 13.37 9.64
C SER A 42 -6.42 12.29 10.05
N LYS A 43 -7.61 12.24 9.40
CA LYS A 43 -8.59 11.18 9.67
C LYS A 43 -8.10 9.80 9.23
N ALA A 44 -7.31 9.71 8.16
CA ALA A 44 -6.70 8.46 7.74
C ALA A 44 -5.73 7.93 8.81
N LEU A 45 -4.88 8.81 9.36
CA LEU A 45 -3.93 8.46 10.42
C LEU A 45 -4.65 8.11 11.74
N GLU A 46 -5.72 8.82 12.09
CA GLU A 46 -6.59 8.48 13.22
C GLU A 46 -7.20 7.08 13.04
N PHE A 47 -7.75 6.80 11.85
CA PHE A 47 -8.33 5.49 11.53
C PHE A 47 -7.29 4.36 11.57
N LEU A 48 -6.06 4.64 11.14
CA LEU A 48 -4.93 3.70 11.18
C LEU A 48 -4.29 3.56 12.59
N GLY A 49 -4.74 4.35 13.58
CA GLY A 49 -4.16 4.36 14.92
C GLY A 49 -2.76 4.97 15.01
N LEU A 50 -2.38 5.81 14.04
CA LEU A 50 -1.10 6.52 14.02
C LEU A 50 -1.14 7.90 14.69
N LEU A 51 -2.33 8.44 14.95
CA LEU A 51 -2.49 9.63 15.79
C LEU A 51 -2.84 9.18 17.20
N GLU A 52 -1.81 9.05 18.04
CA GLU A 52 -1.99 9.01 19.49
C GLU A 52 -2.07 10.45 20.01
N ASP A 53 -3.21 11.11 19.79
CA ASP A 53 -3.53 12.23 20.67
C ASP A 53 -3.89 11.61 22.03
N GLY A 54 -3.16 11.96 23.09
CA GLY A 54 -3.27 11.43 24.45
C GLY A 54 -4.61 11.65 25.15
N THR A 55 -5.70 11.79 24.40
CA THR A 55 -7.07 11.97 24.87
C THR A 55 -7.98 11.15 23.95
N THR A 56 -8.38 9.98 24.45
CA THR A 56 -9.34 9.02 23.87
C THR A 56 -8.77 8.13 22.75
N ALA A 57 -8.73 6.80 22.83
CA ALA A 57 -9.71 5.93 23.45
C ALA A 57 -9.09 4.62 23.95
N THR A 58 -9.10 4.47 25.28
CA THR A 58 -9.46 3.21 25.92
C THR A 58 -10.91 2.87 25.53
N SER A 59 -11.11 2.36 24.32
CA SER A 59 -12.32 1.63 23.98
C SER A 59 -11.88 0.40 23.21
N SER A 60 -11.67 -0.66 23.98
CA SER A 60 -11.33 -2.04 23.63
C SER A 60 -12.36 -2.73 22.72
N ASP A 61 -13.10 -1.96 21.92
CA ASP A 61 -14.33 -2.37 21.24
C ASP A 61 -14.43 -1.81 19.81
N ARG A 62 -13.44 -1.06 19.31
CA ARG A 62 -13.33 -0.82 17.87
C ARG A 62 -12.79 -2.10 17.23
N PRO A 63 -13.53 -2.75 16.31
CA PRO A 63 -12.98 -3.83 15.51
C PRO A 63 -11.70 -3.29 14.85
N VAL A 64 -10.58 -3.98 15.05
CA VAL A 64 -9.36 -3.72 14.28
C VAL A 64 -9.68 -4.09 12.84
N VAL A 65 -10.21 -3.13 12.07
CA VAL A 65 -10.50 -3.32 10.66
C VAL A 65 -9.16 -3.39 9.94
N ALA A 66 -8.73 -4.60 9.59
CA ALA A 66 -7.49 -4.82 8.88
C ALA A 66 -7.58 -4.20 7.47
N VAL A 67 -6.91 -3.07 7.28
CA VAL A 67 -6.78 -2.41 5.98
C VAL A 67 -5.82 -3.22 5.11
N ASN A 68 -6.25 -3.59 3.91
CA ASN A 68 -5.43 -4.37 2.96
C ASN A 68 -4.78 -3.50 1.89
N LEU A 69 -5.28 -2.29 1.66
CA LEU A 69 -4.72 -1.32 0.72
C LEU A 69 -5.16 0.09 1.09
N ILE A 70 -4.26 1.05 0.88
CA ILE A 70 -4.54 2.47 1.06
C ILE A 70 -4.44 3.13 -0.31
N ILE A 71 -5.47 3.88 -0.69
CA ILE A 71 -5.48 4.71 -1.89
C ILE A 71 -5.72 6.16 -1.47
N THR A 72 -4.80 7.05 -1.83
CA THR A 72 -4.84 8.45 -1.36
C THR A 72 -4.63 9.43 -2.49
N ASP A 73 -5.34 10.55 -2.45
CA ASP A 73 -5.01 11.71 -3.26
C ASP A 73 -3.65 12.30 -2.85
N TYR A 74 -2.93 12.86 -3.81
CA TYR A 74 -1.65 13.52 -3.57
C TYR A 74 -1.85 14.92 -2.98
N SER A 75 -2.77 15.70 -3.54
CA SER A 75 -2.92 17.15 -3.35
C SER A 75 -4.06 17.47 -2.37
N MET A 76 -3.85 17.16 -1.10
CA MET A 76 -4.78 17.53 -0.03
C MET A 76 -4.32 18.79 0.74
N PRO A 77 -5.25 19.60 1.26
CA PRO A 77 -4.91 20.75 2.11
C PRO A 77 -4.26 20.30 3.42
N GLY A 78 -3.25 21.05 3.87
CA GLY A 78 -2.53 20.81 5.13
C GLY A 78 -1.45 19.75 5.00
N MET A 79 -1.83 18.48 4.78
CA MET A 79 -0.90 17.35 4.67
C MET A 79 -1.16 16.59 3.36
N THR A 80 -0.08 16.30 2.63
CA THR A 80 -0.17 15.67 1.31
C THR A 80 -0.31 14.16 1.40
N GLY A 81 -0.79 13.52 0.33
CA GLY A 81 -0.78 12.05 0.24
C GLY A 81 0.62 11.44 0.30
N TYR A 82 1.64 12.21 -0.12
CA TYR A 82 3.04 11.81 0.04
C TYR A 82 3.47 11.77 1.52
N ASP A 83 3.02 12.72 2.33
CA ASP A 83 3.30 12.71 3.77
C ASP A 83 2.61 11.52 4.46
N LEU A 84 1.39 11.16 4.03
CA LEU A 84 0.70 9.96 4.49
C LEU A 84 1.49 8.69 4.12
N LEU A 85 1.93 8.57 2.86
CA LEU A 85 2.76 7.46 2.39
C LEU A 85 4.00 7.30 3.26
N LYS A 86 4.75 8.38 3.48
CA LYS A 86 5.95 8.37 4.29
C LYS A 86 5.67 7.86 5.71
N LYS A 87 4.64 8.38 6.38
CA LYS A 87 4.23 7.94 7.73
C LYS A 87 3.85 6.46 7.78
N ILE A 88 3.16 5.96 6.75
CA ILE A 88 2.80 4.53 6.66
C ILE A 88 4.04 3.67 6.53
N LYS A 89 4.99 4.05 5.65
CA LYS A 89 6.20 3.27 5.39
C LYS A 89 7.22 3.33 6.53
N GLU A 90 7.21 4.41 7.32
CA GLU A 90 7.98 4.52 8.57
C GLU A 90 7.39 3.67 9.71
N SER A 91 6.09 3.35 9.68
CA SER A 91 5.43 2.55 10.72
C SER A 91 5.75 1.07 10.60
N ALA A 92 6.28 0.47 11.68
CA ALA A 92 6.59 -0.95 11.73
C ALA A 92 5.37 -1.87 11.51
N LEU A 93 4.17 -1.38 11.83
CA LEU A 93 2.92 -2.13 11.73
C LEU A 93 2.22 -1.97 10.38
N LEU A 94 2.45 -0.87 9.67
CA LEU A 94 1.68 -0.50 8.47
C LEU A 94 2.51 -0.47 7.19
N LYS A 95 3.84 -0.53 7.27
CA LYS A 95 4.75 -0.45 6.12
C LYS A 95 4.47 -1.48 5.01
N ASP A 96 3.93 -2.64 5.40
CA ASP A 96 3.62 -3.75 4.49
C ASP A 96 2.28 -3.57 3.77
N ILE A 97 1.45 -2.61 4.20
CA ILE A 97 0.21 -2.25 3.52
C ILE A 97 0.57 -1.56 2.20
N PRO A 98 0.02 -2.03 1.06
CA PRO A 98 0.25 -1.38 -0.21
C PRO A 98 -0.40 0.00 -0.25
N VAL A 99 0.34 0.98 -0.76
CA VAL A 99 -0.10 2.38 -0.84
C VAL A 99 -0.12 2.82 -2.29
N VAL A 100 -1.27 3.30 -2.76
CA VAL A 100 -1.48 3.80 -4.11
C VAL A 100 -1.79 5.29 -4.07
N ILE A 101 -1.06 6.07 -4.87
CA ILE A 101 -1.25 7.52 -4.95
C ILE A 101 -2.09 7.87 -6.17
N MET A 102 -3.04 8.78 -6.01
CA MET A 102 -3.83 9.38 -7.08
C MET A 102 -3.45 10.85 -7.22
N SER A 103 -3.31 11.38 -8.43
CA SER A 103 -3.10 12.81 -8.64
C SER A 103 -3.77 13.31 -9.91
N SER A 104 -4.25 14.55 -9.88
CA SER A 104 -4.75 15.24 -11.07
C SER A 104 -3.63 15.76 -11.98
N GLU A 105 -2.40 15.87 -11.47
CA GLU A 105 -1.26 16.41 -12.20
C GLU A 105 -0.34 15.30 -12.69
N ASN A 106 0.06 15.37 -13.96
CA ASN A 106 1.03 14.45 -14.54
C ASN A 106 2.45 15.02 -14.47
N VAL A 107 3.05 14.97 -13.28
CA VAL A 107 4.39 15.49 -13.02
C VAL A 107 5.36 14.32 -12.77
N PRO A 108 6.28 14.02 -13.72
CA PRO A 108 7.16 12.85 -13.60
C PRO A 108 8.01 12.82 -12.34
N SER A 109 8.54 13.97 -11.89
CA SER A 109 9.34 14.05 -10.66
C SER A 109 8.54 13.68 -9.42
N ARG A 110 7.24 14.01 -9.38
CA ARG A 110 6.33 13.65 -8.30
C ARG A 110 6.04 12.15 -8.30
N ILE A 111 5.76 11.60 -9.48
CA ILE A 111 5.49 10.16 -9.66
C ILE A 111 6.70 9.37 -9.17
N ASN A 112 7.90 9.70 -9.66
CA ASN A 112 9.14 9.04 -9.27
C ASN A 112 9.38 9.13 -7.76
N ARG A 113 9.21 10.31 -7.17
CA ARG A 113 9.39 10.50 -5.72
C ARG A 113 8.43 9.63 -4.89
N CYS A 114 7.17 9.47 -5.31
CA CYS A 114 6.23 8.61 -4.60
C CYS A 114 6.63 7.13 -4.71
N LEU A 115 7.06 6.68 -5.89
CA LEU A 115 7.49 5.30 -6.11
C LEU A 115 8.79 4.98 -5.35
N GLU A 116 9.74 5.91 -5.30
CA GLU A 116 10.99 5.79 -4.53
C GLU A 116 10.75 5.69 -3.02
N GLU A 117 9.74 6.39 -2.51
CA GLU A 117 9.30 6.30 -1.10
C GLU A 117 8.58 4.97 -0.80
N GLY A 118 8.28 4.16 -1.83
CA GLY A 118 7.66 2.84 -1.69
C GLY A 118 6.15 2.82 -1.97
N ALA A 119 5.61 3.79 -2.70
CA ALA A 119 4.28 3.64 -3.27
C ALA A 119 4.26 2.44 -4.23
N ASP A 120 3.22 1.63 -4.13
CA ASP A 120 3.03 0.44 -4.95
C ASP A 120 2.58 0.78 -6.37
N GLU A 121 1.85 1.89 -6.52
CA GLU A 121 1.26 2.30 -7.78
C GLU A 121 0.92 3.80 -7.77
N PHE A 122 0.87 4.42 -8.95
CA PHE A 122 0.45 5.81 -9.13
C PHE A 122 -0.61 5.92 -10.23
N PHE A 123 -1.74 6.58 -9.94
CA PHE A 123 -2.83 6.81 -10.87
C PHE A 123 -3.04 8.29 -11.17
N LEU A 124 -3.35 8.58 -12.43
CA LEU A 124 -3.84 9.89 -12.83
C LEU A 124 -5.36 9.94 -12.71
N LYS A 125 -5.87 10.98 -12.06
CA LYS A 125 -7.30 11.25 -11.98
C LYS A 125 -7.85 11.72 -13.34
N PRO A 126 -9.12 11.42 -13.66
CA PRO A 126 -10.05 10.60 -12.89
C PRO A 126 -9.72 9.11 -12.97
N VAL A 127 -9.77 8.42 -11.83
CA VAL A 127 -9.52 6.97 -11.76
C VAL A 127 -10.59 6.20 -12.52
N LYS A 128 -10.17 5.19 -13.29
CA LYS A 128 -11.05 4.36 -14.10
C LYS A 128 -11.18 2.96 -13.50
N LEU A 129 -12.20 2.21 -13.95
CA LEU A 129 -12.37 0.81 -13.56
C LEU A 129 -11.17 -0.06 -13.94
N SER A 130 -10.47 0.28 -15.03
CA SER A 130 -9.22 -0.40 -15.44
C SER A 130 -8.11 -0.25 -14.40
N ASP A 131 -8.06 0.88 -13.70
CA ASP A 131 -7.05 1.16 -12.68
C ASP A 131 -7.33 0.35 -11.41
N VAL A 132 -8.59 0.23 -11.01
CA VAL A 132 -8.99 -0.62 -9.88
C VAL A 132 -8.60 -2.08 -10.09
N LYS A 133 -8.68 -2.60 -11.33
CA LYS A 133 -8.23 -3.97 -11.64
C LYS A 133 -6.73 -4.17 -11.39
N ARG A 134 -5.92 -3.12 -11.55
CA ARG A 134 -4.47 -3.14 -11.28
C ARG A 134 -4.15 -3.22 -9.78
N LEU A 135 -5.12 -2.94 -8.89
CA LEU A 135 -4.91 -3.05 -7.43
C LEU A 135 -4.85 -4.50 -6.94
N ARG A 136 -5.50 -5.43 -7.65
CA ARG A 136 -5.68 -6.82 -7.20
C ARG A 136 -4.36 -7.56 -6.90
N PRO A 137 -3.30 -7.47 -7.73
CA PRO A 137 -2.01 -8.11 -7.43
C PRO A 137 -1.35 -7.60 -6.14
N HIS A 138 -1.45 -6.30 -5.85
CA HIS A 138 -0.84 -5.68 -4.67
C HIS A 138 -1.51 -6.17 -3.38
N ILE A 139 -2.83 -6.27 -3.39
CA ILE A 139 -3.63 -6.76 -2.27
C ILE A 139 -3.29 -8.23 -1.93
N LEU A 140 -3.04 -9.06 -2.95
CA LEU A 140 -2.70 -10.47 -2.75
C LEU A 140 -1.27 -10.67 -2.26
N LYS A 141 -0.34 -9.80 -2.66
CA LYS A 141 1.06 -9.84 -2.22
C LYS A 141 1.20 -9.63 -0.71
N GLY A 142 0.39 -8.73 -0.14
CA GLY A 142 0.34 -8.47 1.31
C GLY A 142 -0.07 -9.66 2.18
N LYS A 143 -0.69 -10.70 1.62
CA LYS A 143 -1.06 -11.93 2.34
C LYS A 143 0.00 -13.05 2.30
N SER A 144 1.01 -12.94 1.43
CA SER A 144 1.99 -14.02 1.23
C SER A 144 3.11 -14.10 2.28
N ILE A 145 3.04 -13.30 3.34
CA ILE A 145 3.95 -13.41 4.50
C ILE A 145 3.15 -13.91 5.71
N ASP A 146 2.42 -15.01 5.57
CA ASP A 146 2.11 -15.87 6.72
C ASP A 146 1.84 -17.33 6.31
N SER A 147 2.92 -18.03 5.98
CA SER A 147 3.06 -19.46 6.26
C SER A 147 4.53 -19.85 6.10
N ASN A 148 5.19 -20.10 7.24
CA ASN A 148 6.52 -20.69 7.42
C ASN A 148 7.67 -19.70 7.79
N PRO A 149 7.97 -19.52 9.08
CA PRO A 149 9.16 -18.78 9.55
C PRO A 149 10.50 -19.53 9.34
N TYR A 150 10.52 -20.67 8.64
CA TYR A 150 11.72 -21.51 8.47
C TYR A 150 12.28 -21.58 7.04
N SER A 151 12.21 -20.49 6.27
CA SER A 151 12.94 -20.37 4.99
C SER A 151 13.59 -19.00 4.81
N ARG A 152 14.44 -18.62 5.78
CA ARG A 152 15.62 -17.81 5.49
C ARG A 152 16.86 -18.62 5.86
N LYS A 153 17.21 -19.60 5.04
CA LYS A 153 18.58 -20.11 5.02
C LYS A 153 19.35 -19.34 3.95
N LYS A 154 20.25 -18.51 4.48
CA LYS A 154 21.61 -18.16 4.04
C LYS A 154 22.00 -18.57 2.63
N GLY A 155 22.60 -17.61 1.93
CA GLY A 155 22.93 -17.69 0.52
C GLY A 155 23.92 -18.79 0.12
N ASN A 156 24.15 -18.84 -1.18
CA ASN A 156 25.48 -19.11 -1.70
C ASN A 156 25.63 -18.49 -3.11
N PRO A 157 26.87 -18.14 -3.48
CA PRO A 157 27.20 -17.35 -4.65
C PRO A 157 27.09 -18.21 -5.90
N VAL A 158 26.63 -17.65 -7.01
CA VAL A 158 26.76 -18.31 -8.31
C VAL A 158 28.13 -17.92 -8.86
N LEU A 159 29.08 -18.86 -8.75
CA LEU A 159 30.36 -18.83 -9.45
C LEU A 159 30.11 -18.64 -10.94
N SER A 160 30.61 -17.55 -11.52
CA SER A 160 30.76 -17.45 -12.97
C SER A 160 31.97 -18.29 -13.40
N TYR A 161 31.72 -19.39 -14.10
CA TYR A 161 32.77 -20.13 -14.79
C TYR A 161 33.19 -19.36 -16.05
N CYS A 162 34.46 -18.97 -16.11
CA CYS A 162 35.10 -18.45 -17.33
C CYS A 162 35.71 -19.64 -18.08
N PRO A 163 35.35 -19.91 -19.36
CA PRO A 163 35.89 -21.02 -20.10
C PRO A 163 37.13 -20.55 -20.84
N CYS A 164 38.32 -20.64 -20.22
CA CYS A 164 39.60 -20.73 -20.93
C CYS A 164 40.78 -20.87 -19.96
N GLY A 165 41.45 -22.02 -20.02
CA GLY A 165 42.91 -22.13 -20.02
C GLY A 165 43.70 -21.71 -18.78
N LEU A 166 44.25 -22.73 -18.10
CA LEU A 166 45.59 -22.76 -17.50
C LEU A 166 45.89 -21.85 -16.30
N GLY A 167 46.11 -22.47 -15.13
CA GLY A 167 46.94 -21.92 -14.06
C GLY A 167 46.29 -21.91 -12.68
N LEU A 168 46.61 -22.89 -11.84
CA LEU A 168 46.33 -22.92 -10.40
C LEU A 168 47.27 -21.95 -9.68
N TRP A 169 46.78 -20.84 -9.11
CA TRP A 169 47.53 -20.07 -8.10
C TRP A 169 46.65 -19.72 -6.89
N PHE A 170 47.17 -20.06 -5.70
CA PHE A 170 46.67 -19.70 -4.37
C PHE A 170 47.08 -18.26 -4.01
N SER A 171 46.23 -17.52 -3.29
CA SER A 171 46.60 -16.96 -1.97
C SER A 171 45.44 -16.25 -1.27
N PHE A 172 45.45 -16.47 0.05
CA PHE A 172 44.86 -15.81 1.22
C PHE A 172 43.94 -14.61 1.03
#